data_AF-A0A7X4DQ34-F1
#
_entry.id   AF-A0A7X4DQ34-F1
#
_cell.length_a   1.000
_cell.length_b   1.000
_cell.length_c   1.000
_cell.angle_alpha   90.00
_cell.angle_beta   90.00
_cell.angle_gamma   90.00
#
_symmetry.space_group_name_H-M   'P 1'
#
loop_
_entity.id
_entity.type
_entity.pdbx_description
1 polymer ?
#
loop_
_entity_poly.entity_id
_entity_poly.type
_entity_poly.pdbx_seq_one_letter_code
_entity_poly.pdbx_strand_id
1 'polypeptide(L)'
;MSLDAIARSEMETWFSVSLFYSREARYRDELEFDKGVGLMAEDIRYWMPIVSNRIGRDVGNELTVRGELAHFEDDHESLSNRVRRLATGRAWAETPPGRTNHLISNVEICEVEGDLVNVRSQFLIYS
;
A
#
# COMPACT_ATOMS: atom_id res chain seq x y z
N MET A 1 6.72 21.72 24.64
CA MET A 1 7.05 21.97 23.22
C MET A 1 6.10 23.07 22.73
N SER A 2 6.55 24.07 21.96
CA SER A 2 5.66 25.12 21.43
C SER A 2 4.64 24.53 20.46
N LEU A 3 3.42 25.07 20.40
CA LEU A 3 2.38 24.67 19.42
C LEU A 3 2.92 24.73 17.98
N ASP A 4 3.74 25.73 17.66
CA ASP A 4 4.36 25.89 16.34
C ASP A 4 5.35 24.77 16.00
N ALA A 5 6.05 24.23 17.02
CA ALA A 5 7.02 23.16 16.82
C ALA A 5 6.33 21.81 16.56
N ILE A 6 5.19 21.56 17.22
CA ILE A 6 4.37 20.37 17.01
C ILE A 6 3.75 20.41 15.60
N ALA A 7 3.09 21.52 15.24
CA ALA A 7 2.49 21.68 13.93
C ALA A 7 3.51 21.57 12.78
N ARG A 8 4.74 22.09 12.99
CA ARG A 8 5.83 21.92 12.03
C ARG A 8 6.25 20.46 11.90
N SER A 9 6.40 19.73 13.00
CA SER A 9 6.77 18.31 12.99
C SER A 9 5.72 17.47 12.27
N GLU A 10 4.43 17.69 12.55
CA GLU A 10 3.32 16.97 11.89
C GLU A 10 3.31 17.23 10.37
N MET A 11 3.55 18.48 9.96
CA MET A 11 3.60 18.85 8.55
C MET A 11 4.82 18.23 7.83
N GLU A 12 5.97 18.17 8.49
CA GLU A 12 7.18 17.51 7.96
C GLU A 12 6.97 15.99 7.80
N THR A 13 6.31 15.33 8.77
CA THR A 13 5.93 13.92 8.68
C THR A 13 4.94 13.69 7.54
N TRP A 14 3.86 14.47 7.47
CA TRP A 14 2.85 14.36 6.41
C TRP A 14 3.45 14.54 5.01
N PHE A 15 4.34 15.52 4.86
CA PHE A 15 5.03 15.77 3.60
C PHE A 15 5.92 14.59 3.19
N SER A 16 6.68 14.03 4.14
CA SER A 16 7.55 12.88 3.91
C SER A 16 6.76 11.63 3.48
N VAL A 17 5.65 11.36 4.15
CA VAL A 17 4.72 10.27 3.80
C VAL A 17 4.09 10.49 2.43
N SER A 18 3.65 11.71 2.13
CA SER A 18 3.06 12.04 0.83
C SER A 18 4.06 11.83 -0.32
N LEU A 19 5.32 12.22 -0.12
CA LEU A 19 6.39 11.94 -1.08
C LEU A 19 6.70 10.45 -1.23
N PHE A 20 6.64 9.68 -0.14
CA PHE A 20 6.80 8.23 -0.17
C PHE A 20 5.73 7.58 -1.05
N TYR A 21 4.45 7.86 -0.81
CA TYR A 21 3.36 7.29 -1.62
C TYR A 21 3.42 7.74 -3.08
N SER A 22 3.79 8.99 -3.34
CA SER A 22 3.94 9.49 -4.71
C SER A 22 5.06 8.74 -5.45
N ARG A 23 6.14 8.40 -4.76
CA ARG A 23 7.24 7.61 -5.32
C ARG A 23 6.86 6.15 -5.53
N GLU A 24 6.19 5.55 -4.54
CA GLU A 24 5.69 4.17 -4.64
C GLU A 24 4.74 4.02 -5.83
N ALA A 25 3.75 4.91 -5.96
CA ALA A 25 2.81 4.96 -7.08
C ALA A 25 3.53 5.03 -8.43
N ARG A 26 4.52 5.94 -8.56
CA ARG A 26 5.32 6.06 -9.79
C ARG A 26 6.04 4.76 -10.14
N TYR A 27 6.62 4.06 -9.18
CA TYR A 27 7.28 2.77 -9.45
C TYR A 27 6.30 1.70 -9.95
N ARG A 28 5.04 1.72 -9.51
CA ARG A 28 3.99 0.83 -10.04
C ARG A 28 3.60 1.21 -11.46
N ASP A 29 3.38 2.50 -11.71
CA ASP A 29 2.95 3.03 -13.01
C ASP A 29 4.01 2.85 -14.10
N GLU A 30 5.29 2.97 -13.75
CA GLU A 30 6.44 2.81 -14.66
C GLU A 30 6.93 1.36 -14.78
N LEU A 31 6.23 0.39 -14.17
CA LEU A 31 6.61 -1.03 -14.13
C LEU A 31 7.97 -1.30 -13.45
N GLU A 32 8.46 -0.37 -12.63
CA GLU A 32 9.69 -0.50 -11.86
C GLU A 32 9.46 -1.28 -10.55
N PHE A 33 8.82 -2.45 -10.65
CA PHE A 33 8.32 -3.21 -9.49
C PHE A 33 9.41 -3.61 -8.49
N ASP A 34 10.64 -3.91 -8.96
CA ASP A 34 11.77 -4.22 -8.09
C ASP A 34 12.11 -3.05 -7.15
N LYS A 35 12.05 -1.81 -7.64
CA LYS A 35 12.27 -0.61 -6.82
C LYS A 35 11.12 -0.43 -5.82
N GLY A 36 9.88 -0.73 -6.24
CA GLY A 36 8.72 -0.71 -5.36
C GLY A 36 8.84 -1.68 -4.19
N VAL A 37 9.25 -2.93 -4.45
CA VAL A 37 9.51 -3.91 -3.37
C VAL A 37 10.69 -3.48 -2.51
N GLY A 38 11.74 -2.88 -3.09
CA GLY A 38 12.88 -2.35 -2.33
C GLY A 38 12.57 -1.18 -1.40
N LEU A 39 11.37 -0.57 -1.48
CA LEU A 39 10.90 0.42 -0.49
C LEU A 39 10.29 -0.24 0.76
N MET A 40 9.94 -1.52 0.67
CA MET A 40 9.22 -2.23 1.73
C MET A 40 10.18 -2.72 2.80
N ALA A 41 9.73 -2.70 4.06
CA ALA A 41 10.48 -3.31 5.16
C ALA A 41 10.58 -4.83 4.96
N GLU A 42 11.67 -5.44 5.43
CA GLU A 42 11.89 -6.90 5.32
C GLU A 42 10.81 -7.71 6.06
N ASP A 43 10.24 -7.14 7.12
CA ASP A 43 9.18 -7.73 7.93
C ASP A 43 7.76 -7.35 7.47
N ILE A 44 7.61 -6.75 6.28
CA ILE A 44 6.32 -6.33 5.73
C ILE A 44 5.25 -7.45 5.78
N ARG A 45 4.01 -7.02 6.03
CA ARG A 45 2.80 -7.81 5.85
C ARG A 45 1.85 -7.07 4.94
N TYR A 46 1.86 -7.43 3.66
CA TYR A 46 0.99 -6.84 2.64
C TYR A 46 -0.33 -7.62 2.62
N TRP A 47 -1.39 -7.01 3.14
CA TRP A 47 -2.66 -7.68 3.38
C TRP A 47 -3.83 -6.90 2.77
N MET A 48 -4.66 -7.61 2.00
CA MET A 48 -5.88 -7.10 1.40
C MET A 48 -7.03 -8.06 1.68
N PRO A 49 -7.92 -7.77 2.64
CA PRO A 49 -9.04 -8.63 2.98
C PRO A 49 -10.07 -8.72 1.86
N ILE A 50 -10.90 -9.76 1.90
CA ILE A 50 -12.11 -9.82 1.10
C ILE A 50 -13.18 -8.96 1.78
N VAL A 51 -13.86 -8.13 1.00
CA VAL A 51 -15.01 -7.34 1.46
C VAL A 51 -16.29 -8.02 0.98
N SER A 52 -17.23 -8.24 1.90
CA SER A 52 -18.50 -8.91 1.63
C SER A 52 -19.68 -8.07 2.10
N ASN A 53 -20.76 -8.01 1.29
CA ASN A 53 -21.99 -7.34 1.70
C ASN A 53 -22.69 -8.19 2.78
N ARG A 54 -22.85 -7.61 3.97
CA ARG A 54 -23.53 -8.23 5.12
C ARG A 54 -24.84 -7.50 5.41
N ILE A 55 -25.78 -8.21 6.04
CA ILE A 55 -27.09 -7.66 6.43
C ILE A 55 -27.44 -8.08 7.87
N GLY A 56 -28.32 -7.32 8.51
CA GLY A 56 -28.81 -7.64 9.86
C GLY A 56 -27.70 -7.57 10.90
N ARG A 57 -27.56 -8.63 11.71
CA ARG A 57 -26.61 -8.68 12.84
C ARG A 57 -25.14 -8.74 12.41
N ASP A 58 -24.88 -9.04 11.14
CA ASP A 58 -23.52 -9.21 10.62
C ASP A 58 -22.94 -7.92 9.99
N VAL A 59 -23.72 -6.83 9.99
CA VAL A 59 -23.22 -5.49 9.60
C VAL A 59 -22.11 -5.06 10.57
N GLY A 60 -21.01 -4.56 10.03
CA GLY A 60 -19.76 -4.27 10.76
C GLY A 60 -18.72 -5.40 10.68
N ASN A 61 -19.08 -6.57 10.15
CA ASN A 61 -18.19 -7.72 9.92
C ASN A 61 -18.03 -8.01 8.42
N GLU A 62 -17.91 -6.97 7.60
CA GLU A 62 -17.80 -7.08 6.14
C GLU A 62 -16.42 -7.59 5.68
N LEU A 63 -15.37 -7.30 6.45
CA LEU A 63 -13.98 -7.66 6.16
C LEU A 63 -13.63 -9.02 6.75
N THR A 64 -12.95 -9.87 5.98
CA THR A 64 -12.27 -11.04 6.53
C THR A 64 -11.15 -10.63 7.49
N VAL A 65 -10.89 -11.43 8.51
CA VAL A 65 -9.76 -11.18 9.45
C VAL A 65 -8.49 -11.90 8.98
N ARG A 66 -7.34 -11.55 9.57
CA ARG A 66 -6.07 -12.23 9.25
C ARG A 66 -6.15 -13.72 9.56
N GLY A 67 -5.57 -14.55 8.70
CA GLY A 67 -5.66 -16.01 8.75
C GLY A 67 -6.92 -16.59 8.10
N GLU A 68 -7.87 -15.76 7.69
CA GLU A 68 -8.95 -16.14 6.77
C GLU A 68 -8.55 -15.87 5.30
N LEU A 69 -9.44 -16.22 4.37
CA LEU A 69 -9.22 -15.95 2.95
C LEU A 69 -9.07 -14.44 2.67
N ALA A 70 -8.03 -14.08 1.93
CA ALA A 70 -7.72 -12.71 1.53
C ALA A 70 -7.40 -12.65 0.03
N HIS A 71 -7.51 -11.46 -0.58
CA HIS A 71 -7.00 -11.24 -1.95
C HIS A 71 -5.47 -11.29 -1.97
N PHE A 72 -4.85 -10.69 -0.96
CA PHE A 72 -3.41 -10.72 -0.73
C PHE A 72 -3.12 -10.94 0.74
N GLU A 73 -2.17 -11.82 1.01
CA GLU A 73 -1.52 -12.02 2.30
C GLU A 73 -0.08 -12.42 1.99
N ASP A 74 0.75 -11.41 1.78
CA ASP A 74 2.11 -11.55 1.26
C ASP A 74 3.13 -10.98 2.25
N ASP A 75 4.29 -11.64 2.33
CA ASP A 75 5.48 -11.15 3.00
C ASP A 75 6.49 -10.61 1.96
N HIS A 76 7.66 -10.15 2.42
CA HIS A 76 8.67 -9.62 1.52
C HIS A 76 9.14 -10.64 0.47
N GLU A 77 9.28 -11.92 0.84
CA GLU A 77 9.72 -12.98 -0.06
C GLU A 77 8.66 -13.26 -1.13
N SER A 78 7.40 -13.40 -0.74
CA SER A 78 6.31 -13.68 -1.68
C SER A 78 6.06 -12.49 -2.62
N LEU A 79 6.16 -11.24 -2.14
CA LEU A 79 6.16 -10.04 -3.00
C LEU A 79 7.32 -10.06 -4.01
N SER A 80 8.54 -10.38 -3.55
CA SER A 80 9.71 -10.49 -4.42
C SER A 80 9.52 -11.57 -5.49
N ASN A 81 8.94 -12.72 -5.13
CA ASN A 81 8.63 -13.81 -6.06
C ASN A 81 7.61 -13.38 -7.12
N ARG A 82 6.59 -12.59 -6.74
CA ARG A 82 5.63 -12.03 -7.70
C ARG A 82 6.30 -11.12 -8.72
N VAL A 83 7.21 -10.25 -8.29
CA VAL A 83 7.98 -9.38 -9.20
C VAL A 83 8.87 -10.19 -10.13
N ARG A 84 9.62 -11.18 -9.60
CA ARG A 84 10.44 -12.07 -10.43
C ARG A 84 9.62 -12.79 -11.50
N ARG A 85 8.38 -13.20 -11.18
CA ARG A 85 7.47 -13.83 -12.15
C ARG A 85 7.17 -12.89 -13.32
N LEU A 86 6.91 -11.60 -13.05
CA LEU A 86 6.65 -10.60 -14.09
C LEU A 86 7.85 -10.46 -15.04
N ALA A 87 9.07 -10.51 -14.52
CA ALA A 87 10.30 -10.42 -15.31
C ALA A 87 10.55 -11.64 -16.24
N THR A 88 9.88 -12.77 -16.03
CA THR A 88 10.11 -13.99 -16.85
C THR A 88 9.56 -13.91 -18.28
N GLY A 89 8.67 -12.96 -18.56
CA GLY A 89 7.92 -12.91 -19.83
C GLY A 89 6.89 -14.04 -20.01
N ARG A 90 6.65 -14.84 -18.96
CA ARG A 90 5.63 -15.91 -18.94
C ARG A 90 4.38 -15.54 -18.16
N ALA A 91 4.32 -14.31 -17.65
CA ALA A 91 3.11 -13.73 -17.10
C ALA A 91 2.20 -13.30 -18.26
N TRP A 92 1.52 -14.27 -18.89
CA TRP A 92 0.72 -14.03 -20.10
C TRP A 92 -0.38 -12.97 -19.91
N ALA A 93 -0.94 -12.86 -18.70
CA ALA A 93 -1.91 -11.82 -18.36
C ALA A 93 -1.31 -10.40 -18.41
N GLU A 94 0.02 -10.29 -18.28
CA GLU A 94 0.78 -9.03 -18.22
C GLU A 94 1.69 -8.86 -19.45
N THR A 95 1.45 -9.62 -20.53
CA THR A 95 2.25 -9.58 -21.76
C THR A 95 1.31 -9.45 -22.98
N PRO A 96 1.15 -8.25 -23.57
CA PRO A 96 1.87 -7.00 -23.29
C PRO A 96 1.50 -6.38 -21.93
N PRO A 97 2.36 -5.54 -21.34
CA PRO A 97 2.09 -4.96 -20.03
C PRO A 97 0.88 -4.02 -20.07
N GLY A 98 0.02 -4.14 -19.07
CA GLY A 98 -1.04 -3.17 -18.80
C GLY A 98 -0.44 -1.80 -18.47
N ARG A 99 -1.20 -0.75 -18.71
CA ARG A 99 -0.88 0.59 -18.21
C ARG A 99 -1.64 0.78 -16.92
N THR A 100 -1.00 1.31 -15.89
CA THR A 100 -1.70 1.70 -14.66
C THR A 100 -1.41 3.16 -14.35
N ASN A 101 -2.34 3.80 -13.63
CA ASN A 101 -2.14 5.12 -13.05
C ASN A 101 -2.72 5.13 -11.63
N HIS A 102 -1.90 5.45 -10.65
CA HIS A 102 -2.31 5.51 -9.24
C HIS A 102 -2.51 6.97 -8.80
N LEU A 103 -3.74 7.33 -8.45
CA LEU A 103 -4.06 8.59 -7.80
C LEU A 103 -4.21 8.35 -6.30
N ILE A 104 -3.29 8.92 -5.51
CA ILE A 104 -3.34 8.86 -4.04
C ILE A 104 -3.87 10.18 -3.50
N SER A 105 -4.83 10.12 -2.58
CA SER A 105 -5.43 11.29 -1.93
C SER A 105 -5.74 11.00 -0.46
N ASN A 106 -6.20 12.04 0.25
CA ASN A 106 -6.67 11.93 1.64
C ASN A 106 -5.64 11.27 2.56
N VAL A 107 -4.36 11.61 2.39
CA VAL A 107 -3.26 11.14 3.24
C VAL A 107 -3.41 11.77 4.62
N GLU A 108 -3.51 10.91 5.63
CA GLU A 108 -3.75 11.26 7.02
C GLU A 108 -2.75 10.53 7.90
N ILE A 109 -2.08 11.28 8.78
CA ILE A 109 -1.21 10.73 9.83
C ILE A 109 -2.09 10.43 11.03
N CYS A 110 -2.32 9.14 11.32
CA CYS A 110 -3.18 8.71 12.42
C CYS A 110 -2.43 8.68 13.76
N GLU A 111 -1.17 8.24 13.74
CA GLU A 111 -0.34 8.07 14.94
C GLU A 111 1.14 8.07 14.57
N VAL A 112 1.99 8.56 15.49
CA VAL A 112 3.45 8.54 15.36
C VAL A 112 4.04 7.96 16.64
N GLU A 113 4.72 6.82 16.52
CA GLU A 113 5.37 6.11 17.63
C GLU A 113 6.86 5.91 17.32
N GLY A 114 7.70 6.84 17.80
CA GLY A 114 9.12 6.82 17.49
C GLY A 114 9.34 6.97 15.97
N ASP A 115 9.88 5.91 15.35
CA ASP A 115 10.16 5.87 13.90
C ASP A 115 9.01 5.26 13.09
N LEU A 116 7.92 4.82 13.73
CA LEU A 116 6.75 4.25 13.08
C LEU A 116 5.66 5.30 12.90
N VAL A 117 5.02 5.29 11.73
CA VAL A 117 3.91 6.19 11.40
C VAL A 117 2.74 5.36 10.90
N ASN A 118 1.61 5.49 11.59
CA ASN A 118 0.35 4.92 11.13
C ASN A 118 -0.32 5.91 10.16
N VAL A 119 -0.60 5.46 8.94
CA VAL A 119 -1.07 6.31 7.86
C VAL A 119 -2.32 5.71 7.23
N ARG A 120 -3.30 6.56 6.98
CA ARG A 120 -4.46 6.25 6.15
C ARG A 120 -4.39 7.07 4.86
N SER A 121 -4.74 6.45 3.75
CA SER A 121 -4.90 7.14 2.47
C SER A 121 -6.05 6.54 1.68
N GLN A 122 -6.50 7.27 0.67
CA GLN A 122 -7.43 6.78 -0.35
C GLN A 122 -6.69 6.69 -1.67
N PHE A 123 -7.08 5.74 -2.50
CA PHE A 123 -6.48 5.58 -3.82
C PHE A 123 -7.52 5.25 -4.88
N LEU A 124 -7.22 5.67 -6.12
CA LEU A 124 -7.88 5.23 -7.33
C LEU A 124 -6.81 4.66 -8.27
N ILE A 125 -7.05 3.45 -8.79
CA ILE A 125 -6.22 2.84 -9.81
C ILE A 125 -7.02 2.84 -11.10
N TYR A 126 -6.43 3.38 -12.17
CA TYR A 126 -6.95 3.25 -13.53
C TYR A 126 -6.05 2.31 -14.32
N SER A 127 -6.61 1.31 -14.98
CA SER A 127 -5.89 0.28 -15.74
C SER A 127 -6.58 -0.06 -17.06
#